data_AF-A0A7X7SC58-F1
#
_entry.id   AF-A0A7X7SC58-F1
#
_cell.length_a   1.000
_cell.length_b   1.000
_cell.length_c   1.000
_cell.angle_alpha   90.00
_cell.angle_beta   90.00
_cell.angle_gamma   90.00
#
_symmetry.space_group_name_H-M   'P 1'
#
loop_
_entity.id
_entity.type
_entity.pdbx_description
1 polymer ?
#
loop_
_entity_poly.entity_id
_entity_poly.type
_entity_poly.pdbx_seq_one_letter_code
_entity_poly.pdbx_strand_id
1 'polypeptide(L)'
;MCGTFRAGDCLWVAAVPYDSLKIGDVVAMAADGKAIAHRICGKRADGFHTQGDGVLRADREPLHSDRLMGKIILRERRGHPVRVRGGWAGHARAMTLHAAWRMASWLLFPLAPVYRCFRKRKWISRIWTPRIRIARFTGTSGETTKYIHRGRTVACWAPGEGRWTCLKPYDLILEPPAQ
;
A
#
# COMPACT_ATOMS: atom_id res chain seq x y z
N MET A 1 -7.00 -0.68 3.59
CA MET A 1 -6.44 -1.53 4.67
C MET A 1 -5.73 -2.77 4.09
N CYS A 2 -4.62 -2.59 3.36
CA CYS A 2 -3.91 -3.70 2.70
C CYS A 2 -3.33 -4.68 3.73
N GLY A 3 -3.70 -5.96 3.63
CA GLY A 3 -3.28 -7.03 4.56
C GLY A 3 -4.49 -7.78 5.12
N THR A 4 -5.40 -7.06 5.77
CA THR A 4 -6.63 -7.62 6.36
C THR A 4 -7.80 -7.62 5.39
N PHE A 5 -7.91 -6.62 4.51
CA PHE A 5 -8.96 -6.56 3.47
C PHE A 5 -8.36 -6.34 2.09
N ARG A 6 -9.12 -6.66 1.04
CA ARG A 6 -8.82 -6.36 -0.36
C ARG A 6 -10.02 -5.68 -1.02
N ALA A 7 -9.77 -4.97 -2.11
CA ALA A 7 -10.84 -4.43 -2.95
C ALA A 7 -11.75 -5.57 -3.43
N GLY A 8 -13.07 -5.36 -3.34
CA GLY A 8 -14.08 -6.37 -3.66
C GLY A 8 -14.45 -7.30 -2.50
N ASP A 9 -13.85 -7.16 -1.31
CA ASP A 9 -14.34 -7.84 -0.11
C ASP A 9 -15.64 -7.17 0.39
N CYS A 10 -16.62 -7.97 0.82
CA CYS A 10 -17.80 -7.49 1.54
C CYS A 10 -17.53 -7.55 3.05
N LEU A 11 -17.91 -6.51 3.79
CA LEU A 11 -17.65 -6.42 5.23
C LEU A 11 -18.98 -6.37 5.98
N TRP A 12 -19.12 -7.25 6.97
CA TRP A 12 -20.29 -7.25 7.84
C TRP A 12 -19.98 -6.43 9.09
N VAL A 13 -20.78 -5.38 9.27
CA VAL A 13 -20.64 -4.42 10.37
C VAL A 13 -21.73 -4.68 11.40
N ALA A 14 -21.34 -4.94 12.63
CA ALA A 14 -22.24 -5.01 13.76
C ALA A 14 -22.27 -3.65 14.47
N ALA A 15 -23.47 -3.09 14.65
CA ALA A 15 -23.65 -1.94 15.53
C ALA A 15 -23.29 -2.36 16.97
N VAL A 16 -22.37 -1.62 17.58
CA VAL A 16 -21.93 -1.86 18.96
C VAL A 16 -21.81 -0.52 19.68
N PRO A 17 -22.04 -0.46 21.01
CA PRO A 17 -21.81 0.75 21.78
C PRO A 17 -20.35 1.20 21.66
N TYR A 18 -20.12 2.50 21.52
CA TYR A 18 -18.77 3.07 21.41
C TYR A 18 -17.87 2.67 22.59
N ASP A 19 -18.41 2.65 23.81
CA ASP A 19 -17.66 2.29 25.01
C ASP A 19 -17.32 0.79 25.11
N SER A 20 -17.96 -0.04 24.30
CA SER A 20 -17.65 -1.48 24.23
C SER A 20 -16.45 -1.80 23.34
N LEU A 21 -15.96 -0.82 22.57
CA LEU A 21 -14.82 -0.97 21.67
C LEU A 21 -13.54 -1.24 22.44
N LYS A 22 -12.69 -2.09 21.87
CA LYS A 22 -11.39 -2.47 22.45
C LYS A 22 -10.24 -2.22 21.49
N ILE A 23 -9.06 -1.99 22.04
CA ILE A 23 -7.82 -1.96 21.25
C ILE A 23 -7.68 -3.27 20.46
N GLY A 24 -7.38 -3.14 19.17
CA GLY A 24 -7.27 -4.24 18.23
C GLY A 24 -8.57 -4.56 17.47
N ASP A 25 -9.72 -4.00 17.86
CA ASP A 25 -10.95 -4.13 17.09
C ASP A 25 -10.82 -3.43 15.73
N VAL A 26 -11.47 -4.01 14.72
CA VAL A 26 -11.59 -3.40 13.40
C VAL A 26 -12.97 -2.77 13.31
N VAL A 27 -13.02 -1.50 12.95
CA VAL A 27 -14.25 -0.71 12.93
C VAL A 27 -14.45 -0.10 11.55
N ALA A 28 -15.71 0.05 11.17
CA ALA A 28 -16.13 0.88 10.06
C ALA A 28 -16.46 2.27 10.60
N MET A 29 -15.95 3.30 9.93
CA MET A 29 -16.16 4.69 10.31
C MET A 29 -16.34 5.59 9.10
N ALA A 30 -17.03 6.71 9.29
CA ALA A 30 -17.10 7.79 8.32
C ALA A 30 -15.80 8.60 8.29
N ALA A 31 -15.22 8.80 7.11
CA ALA A 31 -14.13 9.74 6.85
C ALA A 31 -14.26 10.32 5.45
N ASP A 32 -14.22 11.64 5.31
CA ASP A 32 -14.30 12.36 4.03
C ASP A 32 -15.47 11.90 3.13
N GLY A 33 -16.64 11.70 3.74
CA GLY A 33 -17.85 11.22 3.05
C GLY A 33 -17.81 9.75 2.60
N LYS A 34 -16.80 8.98 3.04
CA LYS A 34 -16.63 7.56 2.70
C LYS A 34 -16.62 6.70 3.95
N ALA A 35 -17.10 5.46 3.81
CA ALA A 35 -16.91 4.44 4.82
C ALA A 35 -15.49 3.87 4.67
N ILE A 36 -14.70 3.95 5.74
CA ILE A 36 -13.36 3.37 5.81
C ILE A 36 -13.29 2.35 6.94
N ALA A 37 -12.44 1.35 6.77
CA ALA A 37 -12.24 0.28 7.74
C ALA A 37 -10.82 0.35 8.30
N HIS A 38 -10.68 0.66 9.59
CA HIS A 38 -9.40 0.77 10.30
C HIS A 38 -9.43 0.00 11.63
N ARG A 39 -8.24 -0.25 12.19
CA ARG A 39 -8.07 -0.96 13.46
C ARG A 39 -7.79 0.02 14.58
N ILE A 40 -8.45 -0.14 15.72
CA ILE A 40 -8.13 0.62 16.92
C ILE A 40 -6.74 0.23 17.40
N CYS A 41 -5.80 1.18 17.37
CA CYS A 41 -4.42 0.98 17.78
C CYS A 41 -4.14 1.52 19.19
N GLY A 42 -5.02 2.37 19.73
CA GLY A 42 -4.90 2.89 21.08
C GLY A 42 -6.15 3.61 21.56
N LYS A 43 -6.20 3.91 22.86
CA LYS A 43 -7.18 4.80 23.48
C LYS A 43 -6.41 5.89 24.21
N ARG A 44 -6.78 7.15 23.98
CA ARG A 44 -6.24 8.34 24.64
C ARG A 44 -7.39 9.14 25.24
N ALA A 45 -7.09 10.24 25.95
CA ALA A 45 -8.11 11.07 26.59
C ALA A 45 -9.11 11.68 25.59
N ASP A 46 -8.67 11.91 24.34
CA ASP A 46 -9.46 12.47 23.25
C ASP A 46 -10.27 11.41 22.46
N GLY A 47 -10.08 10.11 22.71
CA GLY A 47 -10.86 9.05 22.07
C GLY A 47 -10.05 7.84 21.63
N PHE A 48 -10.64 7.03 20.75
CA PHE A 48 -9.94 5.89 20.16
C PHE A 48 -9.10 6.34 18.97
N HIS A 49 -7.85 5.90 18.91
CA HIS A 49 -6.97 6.15 17.77
C HIS A 49 -7.00 4.94 16.86
N THR A 50 -7.16 5.16 15.55
CA THR A 50 -7.24 4.08 14.57
C THR A 50 -6.11 4.16 13.55
N GLN A 51 -5.81 3.02 12.93
CA GLN A 51 -4.79 2.89 11.92
C GLN A 51 -5.21 1.84 10.90
N GLY A 52 -5.02 2.13 9.61
CA GLY A 52 -5.15 1.10 8.57
C GLY A 52 -3.97 0.12 8.64
N ASP A 53 -4.24 -1.19 8.64
CA ASP A 53 -3.19 -2.24 8.73
C ASP A 53 -2.13 -2.19 7.60
N GLY A 54 -2.38 -1.45 6.51
CA GLY A 54 -1.44 -1.27 5.41
C GLY A 54 -0.71 0.07 5.41
N VAL A 55 -0.92 0.89 6.44
CA VAL A 55 -0.36 2.25 6.58
C VAL A 55 0.52 2.28 7.83
N LEU A 56 1.68 2.93 7.74
CA LEU A 56 2.67 2.94 8.83
C LEU A 56 2.37 3.93 9.96
N ARG A 57 1.46 4.88 9.73
CA ARG A 57 1.07 5.92 10.69
C ARG A 57 -0.41 5.76 11.04
N ALA A 58 -0.72 5.96 12.32
CA ALA A 58 -2.08 6.10 12.79
C ALA A 58 -2.73 7.37 12.19
N ASP A 59 -4.05 7.35 12.14
CA ASP A 59 -4.83 8.49 11.73
C ASP A 59 -4.62 9.65 12.72
N ARG A 60 -4.64 10.88 12.19
CA ARG A 60 -4.42 12.08 13.02
C ARG A 60 -5.61 12.38 13.92
N GLU A 61 -6.80 12.10 13.42
CA GLU A 61 -8.04 12.42 14.10
C GLU A 61 -8.52 11.19 14.88
N PRO A 62 -8.86 11.35 16.16
CA PRO A 62 -9.46 10.27 16.94
C PRO A 62 -10.82 9.87 16.35
N LEU A 63 -11.13 8.59 16.45
CA LEU A 63 -12.46 8.05 16.23
C LEU A 63 -13.34 8.45 17.41
N HIS A 64 -14.37 9.24 17.12
CA HIS A 64 -15.47 9.56 18.02
C HIS A 64 -16.72 8.74 17.69
N SER A 65 -17.70 8.76 18.60
CA SER A 65 -18.94 7.96 18.50
C SER A 65 -19.83 8.37 17.33
N ASP A 66 -19.84 9.65 16.96
CA ASP A 66 -20.56 10.21 15.82
C ASP A 66 -20.07 9.67 14.47
N ARG A 67 -18.79 9.30 14.39
CA ARG A 67 -18.17 8.75 13.17
C ARG A 67 -18.18 7.23 13.13
N LEU A 68 -18.50 6.57 14.23
CA LEU A 68 -18.55 5.11 14.32
C LEU A 68 -19.79 4.58 13.59
N MET A 69 -19.57 3.74 12.58
CA MET A 69 -20.66 2.96 11.96
C MET A 69 -20.85 1.61 12.67
N GLY A 70 -19.77 1.04 13.21
CA GLY A 70 -19.82 -0.18 13.99
C GLY A 70 -18.54 -1.01 13.89
N LYS A 71 -18.57 -2.21 14.47
CA LYS A 71 -17.45 -3.15 14.48
C LYS A 71 -17.56 -4.12 13.32
N ILE A 72 -16.46 -4.32 12.60
CA ILE A 72 -16.41 -5.30 11.51
C ILE A 72 -16.16 -6.69 12.10
N ILE A 73 -17.11 -7.59 11.90
CA ILE A 73 -17.11 -8.94 12.50
C ILE A 73 -16.76 -10.04 11.48
N LEU A 74 -17.12 -9.85 10.22
CA LEU A 74 -16.86 -10.79 9.13
C LEU A 74 -16.36 -10.03 7.91
N ARG A 75 -15.48 -10.68 7.15
CA ARG A 75 -15.19 -10.33 5.77
C ARG A 75 -15.63 -11.48 4.90
N GLU A 76 -16.16 -11.18 3.73
CA GLU A 76 -16.53 -12.17 2.74
C GLU A 76 -15.78 -11.88 1.45
N ARG A 77 -15.21 -12.93 0.87
CA ARG A 77 -14.56 -12.88 -0.44
C ARG A 77 -15.02 -14.07 -1.25
N ARG A 78 -15.63 -13.80 -2.41
CA ARG A 78 -16.12 -14.85 -3.32
C ARG A 78 -17.04 -15.87 -2.61
N GLY A 79 -17.97 -15.39 -1.79
CA GLY A 79 -18.92 -16.26 -1.07
C GLY A 79 -18.37 -16.92 0.20
N HIS A 80 -17.11 -16.69 0.58
CA HIS A 80 -16.52 -17.30 1.76
C HIS A 80 -16.42 -16.32 2.94
N PRO A 81 -17.32 -16.40 3.94
CA PRO A 81 -17.24 -15.56 5.12
C PRO A 81 -16.13 -16.03 6.05
N VAL A 82 -15.31 -15.09 6.50
CA VAL A 82 -14.21 -15.31 7.45
C VAL A 82 -14.33 -14.31 8.58
N ARG A 83 -14.29 -14.80 9.82
CA ARG A 83 -14.30 -13.96 11.02
C ARG A 83 -13.09 -13.03 11.05
N VAL A 84 -13.35 -11.74 11.21
CA VAL A 84 -12.30 -10.74 11.41
C VAL A 84 -11.87 -10.83 12.87
N ARG A 85 -10.63 -11.24 13.09
CA ARG A 85 -10.06 -11.28 14.45
C ARG A 85 -9.77 -9.85 14.92
N GLY A 86 -10.53 -9.41 15.91
CA GLY A 86 -10.25 -8.21 16.72
C GLY A 86 -9.27 -8.50 17.87
N GLY A 87 -9.05 -7.50 18.72
CA GLY A 87 -8.24 -7.62 19.94
C GLY A 87 -6.74 -7.82 19.74
N TRP A 88 -6.06 -8.24 20.81
CA TRP A 88 -4.60 -8.38 20.91
C TRP A 88 -3.97 -9.29 19.85
N ALA A 89 -4.64 -10.37 19.45
CA ALA A 89 -4.12 -11.27 18.42
C ALA A 89 -4.09 -10.61 17.02
N GLY A 90 -5.10 -9.78 16.71
CA GLY A 90 -5.12 -8.98 15.49
C GLY A 90 -4.09 -7.85 15.53
N HIS A 91 -3.92 -7.22 16.70
CA HIS A 91 -2.92 -6.18 16.93
C HIS A 91 -1.48 -6.71 16.82
N ALA A 92 -1.17 -7.86 17.44
CA ALA A 92 0.14 -8.48 17.36
C ALA A 92 0.54 -8.83 15.92
N ARG A 93 -0.40 -9.36 15.12
CA ARG A 93 -0.13 -9.65 13.70
C ARG A 93 0.16 -8.37 12.91
N ALA A 94 -0.59 -7.29 13.12
CA ALA A 94 -0.30 -6.00 12.50
C ALA A 94 1.08 -5.44 12.94
N MET A 95 1.41 -5.55 14.23
CA MET A 95 2.73 -5.17 14.75
C MET A 95 3.86 -6.00 14.15
N THR A 96 3.69 -7.30 13.95
CA THR A 96 4.72 -8.14 13.30
C THR A 96 4.97 -7.75 11.85
N LEU A 97 3.92 -7.36 11.10
CA LEU A 97 4.08 -6.85 9.73
C LEU A 97 4.83 -5.52 9.73
N HIS A 98 4.50 -4.60 10.64
CA HIS A 98 5.22 -3.34 10.79
C HIS A 98 6.67 -3.54 11.22
N ALA A 99 6.95 -4.46 12.14
CA ALA A 99 8.29 -4.83 12.56
C ALA A 99 9.11 -5.43 11.41
N ALA A 100 8.52 -6.34 10.63
CA ALA A 100 9.16 -6.93 9.46
C ALA A 100 9.49 -5.88 8.39
N TRP A 101 8.60 -4.92 8.12
CA TRP A 101 8.86 -3.81 7.20
C TRP A 101 9.96 -2.86 7.71
N ARG A 102 9.98 -2.55 9.02
CA ARG A 102 11.05 -1.74 9.64
C ARG A 102 12.40 -2.45 9.58
N MET A 103 12.43 -3.75 9.89
CA MET A 103 13.63 -4.59 9.75
C MET A 103 14.11 -4.66 8.30
N ALA A 104 13.22 -4.90 7.34
CA ALA A 104 13.58 -4.90 5.92
C ALA A 104 14.14 -3.55 5.48
N SER A 105 13.55 -2.45 5.96
CA SER A 105 14.03 -1.09 5.67
C SER A 105 15.41 -0.83 6.28
N TRP A 106 15.66 -1.31 7.50
CA TRP A 106 16.97 -1.25 8.16
C TRP A 106 18.03 -2.11 7.46
N LEU A 107 17.67 -3.34 7.04
CA LEU A 107 18.55 -4.23 6.28
C LEU A 107 18.89 -3.65 4.90
N LEU A 108 17.95 -2.94 4.26
CA LEU A 108 18.14 -2.30 2.96
C LEU A 108 18.77 -0.91 3.05
N PHE A 109 18.74 -0.25 4.22
CA PHE A 109 19.33 1.07 4.43
C PHE A 109 20.84 1.14 4.10
N PRO A 110 21.72 0.21 4.54
CA PRO A 110 23.13 0.21 4.13
C PRO A 110 23.32 -0.13 2.65
N LEU A 111 22.34 -0.78 2.00
CA LEU A 111 22.37 -1.06 0.56
C LEU A 111 21.92 0.15 -0.28
N ALA A 112 21.19 1.12 0.30
CA ALA A 112 20.76 2.33 -0.39
C ALA A 112 21.91 3.26 -0.87
N PRO A 113 22.98 3.55 -0.10
CA PRO A 113 24.13 4.29 -0.61
C PRO A 113 24.89 3.50 -1.69
N VAL A 114 25.00 2.18 -1.53
CA VAL A 114 25.62 1.29 -2.52
C VAL A 114 24.84 1.32 -3.84
N TYR A 115 23.51 1.19 -3.79
CA TYR A 115 22.61 1.34 -4.94
C TYR A 115 22.76 2.71 -5.62
N ARG A 116 22.86 3.79 -4.83
CA ARG A 116 23.11 5.15 -5.35
C ARG A 116 24.46 5.27 -6.06
N CYS A 117 25.52 4.68 -5.51
CA CYS A 117 26.83 4.65 -6.14
C CYS A 117 26.81 3.85 -7.45
N PHE A 118 26.15 2.70 -7.48
CA PHE A 118 26.00 1.89 -8.69
C PHE A 118 25.19 2.60 -9.78
N ARG A 119 24.12 3.30 -9.42
CA ARG A 119 23.34 4.13 -10.36
C ARG A 119 24.19 5.23 -11.00
N LYS A 120 25.05 5.90 -10.23
CA LYS A 120 25.95 6.94 -10.77
C LYS A 120 27.01 6.39 -11.73
N ARG A 121 27.47 5.16 -11.52
CA ARG A 121 28.63 4.61 -12.25
C ARG A 121 28.28 3.91 -13.56
N LYS A 122 26.99 3.70 -13.90
CA LYS A 122 26.54 2.92 -15.09
C LYS A 122 27.21 1.53 -15.23
N TRP A 123 27.86 1.00 -14.20
CA TRP A 123 28.55 -0.29 -14.28
C TRP A 123 27.58 -1.45 -14.45
N ILE A 124 26.37 -1.33 -13.91
CA ILE A 124 25.33 -2.36 -14.01
C ILE A 124 24.81 -2.50 -15.43
N SER A 125 24.78 -1.44 -16.26
CA SER A 125 24.41 -1.58 -17.67
C SER A 125 25.43 -2.35 -18.51
N ARG A 126 26.66 -2.54 -18.00
CA ARG A 126 27.68 -3.41 -18.64
C ARG A 126 27.51 -4.88 -18.29
N ILE A 127 27.02 -5.19 -17.09
CA ILE A 127 26.87 -6.57 -16.60
C ILE A 127 25.48 -7.11 -16.91
N TRP A 128 24.48 -6.25 -16.96
CA TRP A 128 23.08 -6.63 -17.12
C TRP A 128 22.42 -5.80 -18.21
N THR A 129 22.10 -6.46 -19.32
CA THR A 129 21.37 -5.88 -20.46
C THR A 129 20.14 -6.76 -20.75
N PRO A 130 19.04 -6.58 -20.01
CA PRO A 130 17.83 -7.37 -20.25
C PRO A 130 17.29 -7.09 -21.65
N ARG A 131 16.74 -8.12 -22.30
CA ARG A 131 16.13 -7.97 -23.64
C ARG A 131 14.79 -7.23 -23.53
N ILE A 132 14.84 -5.92 -23.70
CA ILE A 132 13.68 -5.04 -23.60
C ILE A 132 13.01 -4.92 -24.97
N ARG A 133 11.70 -5.20 -25.01
CA ARG A 133 10.86 -4.97 -26.18
C ARG A 133 10.19 -3.62 -26.02
N ILE A 134 10.33 -2.75 -27.02
CA ILE A 134 9.71 -1.44 -27.03
C ILE A 134 8.44 -1.54 -27.87
N ALA A 135 7.30 -1.18 -27.29
CA ALA A 135 6.01 -1.15 -27.96
C ALA A 135 5.45 0.27 -27.90
N ARG A 136 5.21 0.86 -29.07
CA ARG A 136 4.63 2.20 -29.22
C ARG A 136 3.13 2.06 -29.48
N PHE A 137 2.34 2.79 -28.72
CA PHE A 137 0.89 2.81 -28.81
C PHE A 137 0.45 4.23 -29.17
N THR A 138 -0.29 4.36 -30.27
CA THR A 138 -0.96 5.58 -30.68
C THR A 138 -2.45 5.43 -30.37
N GLY A 139 -2.89 6.05 -29.27
CA GLY A 139 -4.29 6.03 -28.84
C GLY A 139 -4.90 7.43 -28.80
N THR A 140 -6.20 7.52 -28.49
CA THR A 140 -6.93 8.78 -28.31
C THR A 140 -6.37 9.68 -27.20
N SER A 141 -5.66 9.10 -26.23
CA SER A 141 -4.99 9.83 -25.14
C SER A 141 -3.56 10.30 -25.47
N GLY A 142 -3.12 10.14 -26.72
CA GLY A 142 -1.77 10.50 -27.18
C GLY A 142 -0.86 9.30 -27.40
N GLU A 143 0.36 9.58 -27.89
CA GLU A 143 1.39 8.58 -28.08
C GLU A 143 1.96 8.12 -26.74
N THR A 144 2.09 6.81 -26.53
CA THR A 144 2.74 6.24 -25.34
C THR A 144 3.68 5.11 -25.74
N THR A 145 4.91 5.14 -25.24
CA THR A 145 5.92 4.11 -25.47
C THR A 145 6.11 3.27 -24.22
N LYS A 146 5.86 1.96 -24.31
CA LYS A 146 6.05 0.99 -23.22
C LYS A 146 7.29 0.14 -23.46
N TYR A 147 8.12 0.02 -22.44
CA TYR A 147 9.29 -0.85 -22.39
C TYR A 147 8.89 -2.13 -21.66
N ILE A 148 8.98 -3.28 -22.32
CA ILE A 148 8.47 -4.56 -21.82
C ILE A 148 9.64 -5.54 -21.67
N HIS A 149 9.78 -6.13 -20.48
CA HIS A 149 10.72 -7.21 -20.21
C HIS A 149 9.96 -8.39 -19.61
N ARG A 150 10.13 -9.60 -20.20
CA ARG A 150 9.43 -10.84 -19.80
C ARG A 150 7.91 -10.68 -19.65
N GLY A 151 7.27 -9.99 -20.59
CA GLY A 151 5.82 -9.79 -20.61
C GLY A 151 5.29 -8.76 -19.61
N ARG A 152 6.16 -8.06 -18.87
CA ARG A 152 5.78 -6.99 -17.94
C ARG A 152 6.29 -5.64 -18.42
N THR A 153 5.47 -4.61 -18.32
CA THR A 153 5.90 -3.23 -18.57
C THR A 153 6.84 -2.79 -17.44
N VAL A 154 8.08 -2.48 -17.79
CA VAL A 154 9.14 -2.07 -16.87
C VAL A 154 9.42 -0.57 -16.90
N ALA A 155 9.12 0.09 -18.02
CA ALA A 155 9.10 1.54 -18.10
C ALA A 155 8.01 2.00 -19.08
N CYS A 156 7.57 3.24 -18.91
CA CYS A 156 6.57 3.87 -19.76
C CYS A 156 6.91 5.35 -19.94
N TRP A 157 6.91 5.78 -21.20
CA TRP A 157 7.09 7.15 -21.63
C TRP A 157 5.81 7.67 -22.27
N ALA A 158 5.25 8.73 -21.72
CA ALA A 158 4.09 9.43 -22.27
C ALA A 158 4.51 10.87 -22.63
N PRO A 159 4.92 11.15 -23.89
CA PRO A 159 5.36 12.47 -24.32
C PRO A 159 4.31 13.56 -24.09
N GLY A 160 3.03 13.26 -24.32
CA GLY A 160 1.94 14.23 -24.12
C GLY A 160 1.77 14.72 -22.68
N GLU A 161 2.28 13.96 -21.69
CA GLU A 161 2.23 14.33 -20.27
C GLU A 161 3.62 14.67 -19.70
N GLY A 162 4.69 14.61 -20.51
CA GLY A 162 6.07 14.71 -20.03
C GLY A 162 6.45 13.67 -18.96
N ARG A 163 5.70 12.55 -18.90
CA ARG A 163 5.76 11.62 -17.77
C ARG A 163 6.58 10.38 -18.10
N TRP A 164 7.68 10.22 -17.37
CA TRP A 164 8.51 9.02 -17.36
C TRP A 164 8.26 8.20 -16.09
N THR A 165 7.95 6.91 -16.26
CA THR A 165 7.85 5.97 -15.14
C THR A 165 8.73 4.76 -15.42
N CYS A 166 9.53 4.34 -14.45
CA CYS A 166 10.43 3.19 -14.57
C CYS A 166 10.47 2.42 -13.26
N LEU A 167 10.34 1.10 -13.35
CA LEU A 167 10.44 0.20 -12.20
C LEU A 167 11.91 -0.05 -11.86
N LYS A 168 12.23 -0.05 -10.56
CA LYS A 168 13.56 -0.51 -10.11
C LYS A 168 13.67 -2.03 -10.29
N PRO A 169 14.84 -2.56 -10.67
CA PRO A 169 16.12 -1.87 -10.89
C PRO A 169 16.37 -1.44 -12.35
N TYR A 170 15.34 -1.38 -13.20
CA TYR A 170 15.50 -1.03 -14.62
C TYR A 170 15.91 0.44 -14.84
N ASP A 171 15.73 1.30 -13.84
CA ASP A 171 16.22 2.69 -13.78
C ASP A 171 17.76 2.81 -13.76
N LEU A 172 18.47 1.69 -13.61
CA LEU A 172 19.93 1.62 -13.72
C LEU A 172 20.41 1.53 -15.18
N ILE A 173 19.52 1.20 -16.11
CA ILE A 173 19.84 0.91 -17.52
C ILE A 173 18.99 1.78 -18.44
N LEU A 174 17.71 1.95 -18.11
CA LEU A 174 16.76 2.76 -18.87
C LEU A 174 16.80 4.21 -18.40
N GLU A 175 17.18 5.08 -19.31
CA GLU A 175 17.08 6.53 -19.15
C GLU A 175 15.81 7.02 -19.87
N PRO A 176 15.19 8.12 -19.39
CA PRO A 176 14.15 8.78 -20.17
C PRO A 176 14.70 9.12 -21.56
N PRO A 177 13.94 8.89 -22.64
CA PRO A 177 14.37 9.26 -23.97
C PRO A 177 14.68 10.77 -24.00
N ALA A 178 15.84 11.14 -24.57
CA ALA A 178 16.21 12.53 -24.75
C ALA A 178 15.15 13.22 -25.62
N GLN A 179 14.75 14.42 -25.23
CA GLN A 179 13.88 15.30 -26.02
C GLN A 179 14.63 15.84 -27.23
#